data_AF-A0A1J0U0Z2-F1
#
_entry.id   AF-A0A1J0U0Z2-F1
#
_cell.length_a   1.000
_cell.length_b   1.000
_cell.length_c   1.000
_cell.angle_alpha   90.00
_cell.angle_beta   90.00
_cell.angle_gamma   90.00
#
_symmetry.space_group_name_H-M   'P 1'
#
loop_
_entity.id
_entity.type
_entity.pdbx_description
1 polymer ?
#
loop_
_entity_poly.entity_id
_entity_poly.type
_entity_poly.pdbx_seq_one_letter_code
_entity_poly.pdbx_strand_id
1 'polypeptide(L)'
;MQNDIRYIYDEMCDRCKISFKKIILAIRNDRTKDVNNLALFFCEVNPNTESQDDHGVMPIALINCTNNKYAFFWKTNLLDHNGNPKIPIIDHTVELSQETINKIPLRRRPSTTSLPDDKPTGAKEEPVNVSAPIAPPFIPLEQQNNGSDNVSEQSFSAEIEASNEDNENNNEKDRNDLVVAAEPAGGETVSLVKQMQKNQMMTMRKMVQVINHKFQWKIWTLIVVLVLSLTGFGIGGWQLYRHLNNERTTGGGGNIGDRVNITLLGGDLSRQVITIDNRNNFGDLYNALLSLEVGSKNDGKLEPQLLEAIKDPNTVITFNSDRFQEDQTAYAATIIINADKASKFYGITNIAVQAKSKRIDINRLSKNLTGTEVTITSDNSREILRAVLGNATITGQLSAAQKKLLEDARDLKNRLLLRIDGSVSQGGPATNIDLIVTSNGSDLYKNTAIFNLTVKWP
;
A
#
# COMPACT_ATOMS: atom_id res chain seq x y z
N MET A 1 28.91 1.83 -6.00
CA MET A 1 28.50 3.10 -6.64
C MET A 1 26.98 3.12 -6.74
N GLN A 2 26.31 3.88 -5.89
CA GLN A 2 24.83 3.94 -5.86
C GLN A 2 24.41 5.11 -6.76
N ASN A 3 23.88 4.79 -7.95
CA ASN A 3 23.41 5.79 -8.89
C ASN A 3 21.98 6.20 -8.49
N ASP A 4 21.81 7.43 -8.02
CA ASP A 4 20.49 7.95 -7.66
C ASP A 4 19.79 8.51 -8.91
N ILE A 5 19.12 7.62 -9.63
CA ILE A 5 18.30 7.95 -10.81
C ILE A 5 17.30 9.06 -10.49
N ARG A 6 16.85 9.19 -9.23
CA ARG A 6 15.89 10.21 -8.81
C ARG A 6 16.47 11.62 -8.96
N TYR A 7 17.72 11.82 -8.52
CA TYR A 7 18.41 13.09 -8.64
C TYR A 7 18.49 13.55 -10.11
N ILE A 8 18.95 12.68 -11.02
CA ILE A 8 19.06 13.00 -12.45
C ILE A 8 17.68 13.21 -13.09
N TYR A 9 16.68 12.42 -12.68
CA TYR A 9 15.31 12.58 -13.18
C TYR A 9 14.71 13.92 -12.79
N ASP A 10 14.95 14.40 -11.57
CA ASP A 10 14.38 15.65 -11.07
C ASP A 10 14.93 16.87 -11.83
N GLU A 11 16.20 16.84 -12.25
CA GLU A 11 16.88 17.84 -13.11
C GLU A 11 16.39 17.87 -14.58
N MET A 12 15.62 16.88 -15.03
CA MET A 12 15.09 16.88 -16.39
C MET A 12 13.92 17.86 -16.56
N CYS A 13 13.86 18.56 -17.71
CA CYS A 13 12.65 19.28 -18.09
C CYS A 13 11.49 18.30 -18.38
N ASP A 14 10.24 18.79 -18.37
CA ASP A 14 9.05 17.93 -18.52
C ASP A 14 9.05 17.09 -19.80
N ARG A 15 9.53 17.66 -20.91
CA ARG A 15 9.65 16.95 -22.20
C ARG A 15 10.63 15.77 -22.12
N CYS A 16 11.73 15.96 -21.39
CA CYS A 16 12.74 14.93 -21.18
C CYS A 16 12.25 13.87 -20.19
N LYS A 17 11.52 14.26 -19.14
CA LYS A 17 10.83 13.32 -18.23
C LYS A 17 9.85 12.41 -18.97
N ILE A 18 9.12 12.92 -19.97
CA ILE A 18 8.26 12.10 -20.84
C ILE A 18 9.10 11.09 -21.64
N SER A 19 10.23 11.52 -22.21
CA SER A 19 11.13 10.65 -22.98
C SER A 19 11.77 9.56 -22.11
N PHE A 20 12.20 9.92 -20.90
CA PHE A 20 12.65 9.00 -19.87
C PHE A 20 11.60 7.93 -19.58
N LYS A 21 10.35 8.33 -19.29
CA LYS A 21 9.24 7.39 -19.03
C LYS A 21 9.03 6.42 -20.19
N LYS A 22 9.09 6.91 -21.44
CA LYS A 22 8.96 6.06 -22.64
C LYS A 22 10.07 5.02 -22.73
N ILE A 23 11.32 5.39 -22.44
CA ILE A 23 12.47 4.47 -22.42
C ILE A 23 12.29 3.41 -21.33
N ILE A 24 11.93 3.81 -20.11
CA ILE A 24 11.69 2.87 -18.99
C ILE A 24 10.55 1.91 -19.31
N LEU A 25 9.43 2.40 -19.87
CA LEU A 25 8.31 1.55 -20.29
C LEU A 25 8.71 0.58 -21.40
N ALA A 26 9.47 1.04 -22.41
CA ALA A 26 9.95 0.18 -23.49
C ALA A 26 10.86 -0.94 -22.96
N ILE A 27 11.72 -0.64 -21.99
CA ILE A 27 12.59 -1.62 -21.34
C ILE A 27 11.77 -2.59 -20.48
N ARG A 28 10.84 -2.08 -19.66
CA ARG A 28 9.99 -2.90 -18.77
C ARG A 28 9.12 -3.89 -19.55
N ASN A 29 8.72 -3.52 -20.77
CA ASN A 29 7.93 -4.40 -21.65
C ASN A 29 8.78 -5.50 -22.30
N ASP A 30 10.11 -5.38 -22.32
CA ASP A 30 11.01 -6.44 -22.77
C ASP A 30 11.33 -7.39 -21.61
N ARG A 31 10.72 -8.58 -21.61
CA ARG A 31 10.87 -9.59 -20.55
C ARG A 31 12.31 -10.09 -20.38
N THR A 32 13.20 -9.87 -21.35
CA THR A 32 14.60 -10.29 -21.28
C THR A 32 15.50 -9.27 -20.57
N LYS A 33 14.98 -8.09 -20.26
CA LYS A 33 15.75 -6.98 -19.67
C LYS A 33 15.27 -6.68 -18.26
N ASP A 34 16.21 -6.37 -17.38
CA ASP A 34 15.92 -5.97 -16.01
C ASP A 34 16.21 -4.48 -15.84
N VAL A 35 15.20 -3.70 -15.45
CA VAL A 35 15.33 -2.26 -15.19
C VAL A 35 16.34 -2.00 -14.05
N ASN A 36 16.51 -2.93 -13.11
CA ASN A 36 17.49 -2.80 -12.02
C ASN A 36 18.95 -2.88 -12.52
N ASN A 37 19.16 -3.41 -13.72
CA ASN A 37 20.46 -3.44 -14.40
C ASN A 37 20.69 -2.21 -15.30
N LEU A 38 19.76 -1.27 -15.32
CA LEU A 38 19.91 0.00 -16.02
C LEU A 38 20.64 1.01 -15.13
N ALA A 39 21.48 1.83 -15.75
CA ALA A 39 22.11 2.98 -15.12
C ALA A 39 21.89 4.22 -16.00
N LEU A 40 21.77 5.39 -15.36
CA LEU A 40 21.54 6.67 -16.03
C LEU A 40 22.62 7.66 -15.59
N PHE A 41 23.27 8.34 -16.53
CA PHE A 41 24.30 9.34 -16.21
C PHE A 41 24.09 10.60 -17.05
N PHE A 42 24.63 11.72 -16.58
CA PHE A 42 24.89 12.87 -17.45
C PHE A 42 25.91 12.45 -18.51
N CYS A 43 25.77 12.95 -19.73
CA CYS A 43 26.61 12.60 -20.84
C CYS A 43 27.20 13.86 -21.46
N GLU A 44 28.52 13.98 -21.37
CA GLU A 44 29.29 14.93 -22.13
C GLU A 44 29.82 14.25 -23.39
N VAL A 45 29.85 14.99 -24.50
CA VAL A 45 30.31 14.46 -25.78
C VAL A 45 31.61 15.15 -26.14
N ASN A 46 32.70 14.39 -26.15
CA ASN A 46 34.01 14.91 -26.50
C ASN A 46 34.30 14.63 -27.98
N PRO A 47 34.38 15.67 -28.84
CA PRO A 47 34.65 15.48 -30.26
C PRO A 47 36.10 15.06 -30.56
N ASN A 48 37.01 15.14 -29.58
CA ASN A 48 38.44 14.84 -29.75
C ASN A 48 38.80 13.41 -29.35
N THR A 49 37.84 12.61 -28.88
CA THR A 49 38.03 11.19 -28.52
C THR A 49 37.45 10.30 -29.60
N GLU A 50 38.01 9.11 -29.75
CA GLU A 50 37.52 8.09 -30.70
C GLU A 50 36.72 7.01 -29.98
N SER A 51 35.89 6.23 -30.71
CA SER A 51 35.10 5.17 -30.06
C SER A 51 35.94 4.05 -29.42
N GLN A 52 37.24 3.98 -29.70
CA GLN A 52 38.18 3.06 -29.04
C GLN A 52 38.46 3.48 -27.58
N ASP A 53 38.47 4.79 -27.31
CA ASP A 53 38.68 5.35 -25.96
C ASP A 53 37.50 5.06 -25.02
N ASP A 54 36.31 4.82 -25.59
CA ASP A 54 35.11 4.46 -24.83
C ASP A 54 35.10 2.98 -24.38
N HIS A 55 36.16 2.21 -24.66
CA HIS A 55 36.33 0.81 -24.25
C HIS A 55 35.13 -0.11 -24.57
N GLY A 56 34.45 0.16 -25.70
CA GLY A 56 33.28 -0.60 -26.15
C GLY A 56 32.01 -0.35 -25.32
N VAL A 57 32.00 0.69 -24.48
CA VAL A 57 30.79 1.16 -23.81
C VAL A 57 29.85 1.77 -24.85
N MET A 58 28.61 1.30 -24.88
CA MET A 58 27.58 1.74 -25.82
C MET A 58 26.30 2.08 -25.06
N PRO A 59 25.85 3.35 -25.07
CA PRO A 59 24.57 3.70 -24.50
C PRO A 59 23.42 3.10 -25.31
N ILE A 60 22.37 2.68 -24.60
CA ILE A 60 21.16 2.09 -25.16
C ILE A 60 20.24 3.19 -25.73
N ALA A 61 20.24 4.33 -25.06
CA ALA A 61 19.41 5.47 -25.41
C ALA A 61 20.07 6.76 -24.93
N LEU A 62 19.80 7.85 -25.64
CA LEU A 62 20.23 9.20 -25.32
C LEU A 62 19.01 10.12 -25.25
N ILE A 63 18.94 10.95 -24.23
CA ILE A 63 17.97 12.05 -24.13
C ILE A 63 18.75 13.36 -24.21
N ASN A 64 18.47 14.15 -25.24
CA ASN A 64 19.00 15.51 -25.36
C ASN A 64 18.01 16.48 -24.68
N CYS A 65 18.39 17.03 -23.54
CA CYS A 65 17.70 18.12 -22.86
C CYS A 65 18.35 19.45 -23.22
N THR A 66 17.71 20.57 -22.87
CA THR A 66 18.14 21.91 -23.29
C THR A 66 19.60 22.21 -22.91
N ASN A 67 20.00 21.85 -21.68
CA ASN A 67 21.33 22.16 -21.14
C ASN A 67 22.20 20.91 -20.94
N ASN A 68 21.61 19.72 -20.89
CA ASN A 68 22.27 18.49 -20.51
C ASN A 68 21.90 17.36 -21.46
N LYS A 69 22.78 16.38 -21.64
CA LYS A 69 22.44 15.10 -22.28
C LYS A 69 22.45 14.00 -21.23
N TYR A 70 21.58 13.03 -21.40
CA TYR A 70 21.45 11.90 -20.49
C TYR A 70 21.57 10.60 -21.25
N ALA A 71 22.44 9.71 -20.80
CA ALA A 71 22.70 8.43 -21.45
C ALA A 71 22.33 7.25 -20.55
N PHE A 72 21.65 6.27 -21.13
CA PHE A 72 21.26 5.03 -20.46
C PHE A 72 22.22 3.90 -20.81
N PHE A 73 22.69 3.18 -19.80
CA PHE A 73 23.62 2.07 -19.96
C PHE A 73 23.09 0.82 -19.28
N TRP A 74 23.42 -0.34 -19.84
CA TRP A 74 23.37 -1.58 -19.08
C TRP A 74 24.59 -1.62 -18.16
N LYS A 75 24.42 -1.97 -16.89
CA LYS A 75 25.54 -2.15 -15.96
C LYS A 75 26.58 -3.13 -16.51
N THR A 76 26.16 -4.18 -17.21
CA THR A 76 27.05 -5.17 -17.85
C THR A 76 27.87 -4.59 -19.02
N ASN A 77 27.41 -3.51 -19.63
CA ASN A 77 28.15 -2.81 -20.67
C ASN A 77 29.11 -1.78 -20.07
N LEU A 78 28.67 -1.06 -19.03
CA LEU A 78 29.43 0.00 -18.36
C LEU A 78 30.52 -0.52 -17.40
N LEU A 79 30.30 -1.66 -16.75
CA LEU A 79 31.21 -2.23 -15.75
C LEU A 79 31.98 -3.42 -16.34
N ASP A 80 33.22 -3.61 -15.90
CA ASP A 80 34.03 -4.80 -16.19
C ASP A 80 33.58 -6.02 -15.34
N HIS A 81 34.28 -7.14 -15.49
CA HIS A 81 33.99 -8.37 -14.73
C HIS A 81 34.24 -8.24 -13.22
N ASN A 82 34.98 -7.24 -12.79
CA ASN A 82 35.27 -6.93 -11.38
C ASN A 82 34.27 -5.89 -10.81
N GLY A 83 33.36 -5.37 -11.63
CA GLY A 83 32.41 -4.33 -11.24
C GLY A 83 32.98 -2.92 -11.27
N ASN A 84 34.18 -2.72 -11.82
CA ASN A 84 34.77 -1.39 -12.01
C ASN A 84 34.24 -0.76 -13.31
N PRO A 85 34.04 0.55 -13.35
CA PRO A 85 33.60 1.23 -14.56
C PRO A 85 34.69 1.18 -15.64
N LYS A 86 34.31 0.84 -16.88
CA LYS A 86 35.22 0.77 -18.03
C LYS A 86 35.68 2.12 -18.53
N ILE A 87 34.88 3.15 -18.28
CA ILE A 87 35.16 4.55 -18.59
C ILE A 87 35.10 5.37 -17.29
N PRO A 88 35.87 6.48 -17.17
CA PRO A 88 35.78 7.36 -16.01
C PRO A 88 34.35 7.87 -15.79
N ILE A 89 33.93 7.87 -14.53
CA ILE A 89 32.66 8.48 -14.11
C ILE A 89 33.00 9.53 -13.06
N ILE A 90 32.80 10.79 -13.40
CA ILE A 90 33.13 11.94 -12.55
C ILE A 90 31.82 12.66 -12.24
N ASP A 91 31.44 12.77 -10.97
CA ASP A 91 30.23 13.48 -10.52
C ASP A 91 28.94 13.09 -11.28
N HIS A 92 28.75 11.79 -11.51
CA HIS A 92 27.63 11.23 -12.28
C HIS A 92 27.59 11.60 -13.77
N THR A 93 28.70 12.13 -14.29
CA THR A 93 28.92 12.40 -15.70
C THR A 93 29.81 11.32 -16.30
N VAL A 94 29.43 10.87 -17.49
CA VAL A 94 30.26 10.09 -18.38
C VAL A 94 30.59 10.93 -19.60
N GLU A 95 31.84 10.82 -20.04
CA GLU A 95 32.31 11.44 -21.27
C GLU A 95 32.35 10.35 -22.35
N LEU A 96 31.73 10.62 -23.50
CA LEU A 96 31.71 9.69 -24.64
C LEU A 96 32.17 10.38 -25.92
N SER A 97 32.80 9.62 -26.81
CA SER A 97 33.12 10.13 -28.15
C SER A 97 31.87 10.42 -28.98
N GLN A 98 31.96 11.42 -29.86
CA GLN A 98 30.88 11.70 -30.83
C GLN A 98 30.61 10.50 -31.75
N GLU A 99 31.64 9.69 -32.04
CA GLU A 99 31.52 8.48 -32.84
C GLU A 99 30.64 7.42 -32.16
N THR A 100 30.83 7.21 -30.86
CA THR A 100 29.97 6.30 -30.06
C THR A 100 28.53 6.79 -30.00
N ILE A 101 28.30 8.10 -29.84
CA ILE A 101 26.95 8.68 -29.88
C ILE A 101 26.27 8.44 -31.24
N ASN A 102 27.01 8.55 -32.34
CA ASN A 102 26.48 8.34 -33.69
C ASN A 102 26.12 6.88 -33.97
N LYS A 103 26.70 5.92 -33.23
CA LYS A 103 26.44 4.49 -33.35
C LYS A 103 25.20 4.03 -32.55
N ILE A 104 24.61 4.90 -31.72
CA ILE A 104 23.39 4.55 -30.97
C ILE A 104 22.28 4.22 -31.98
N PRO A 105 21.69 3.01 -31.91
CA PRO A 105 20.60 2.64 -32.81
C PRO A 105 19.43 3.59 -32.60
N LEU A 106 19.31 4.60 -33.47
CA LEU A 106 18.08 5.35 -33.61
C LEU A 106 17.03 4.31 -33.98
N ARG A 107 16.09 4.04 -33.06
CA ARG A 107 14.88 3.29 -33.38
C ARG A 107 14.25 4.03 -34.55
N ARG A 108 14.55 3.58 -35.77
CA ARG A 108 13.87 4.04 -36.98
C ARG A 108 12.41 3.76 -36.67
N ARG A 109 11.58 4.81 -36.64
CA ARG A 109 10.13 4.64 -36.73
C ARG A 109 9.92 3.63 -37.84
N PRO A 110 9.09 2.59 -37.65
CA PRO A 110 8.71 1.72 -38.76
C PRO A 110 8.27 2.67 -39.86
N SER A 111 9.07 2.75 -40.92
CA SER A 111 8.75 3.49 -42.11
C SER A 111 7.43 2.91 -42.54
N THR A 112 6.37 3.72 -42.51
CA THR A 112 5.10 3.37 -43.10
C THR A 112 5.43 2.91 -44.50
N THR A 113 5.37 1.60 -44.74
CA THR A 113 5.56 1.01 -46.04
C THR A 113 4.44 1.55 -46.90
N SER A 114 4.70 2.65 -47.61
CA SER A 114 3.91 3.02 -48.77
C SER A 114 4.04 1.84 -49.73
N LEU A 115 2.90 1.28 -50.11
CA LEU A 115 2.82 0.28 -51.18
C LEU A 115 3.57 0.79 -52.42
N PRO A 116 4.21 -0.10 -53.18
CA PRO A 116 4.78 0.26 -54.46
C PRO A 116 3.64 0.47 -55.46
N ASP A 117 3.38 1.72 -55.82
CA ASP A 117 2.68 2.06 -57.06
C ASP A 117 3.69 2.04 -58.20
N ASP A 118 3.67 0.98 -58.99
CA ASP A 118 4.32 0.89 -60.29
C ASP A 118 3.58 1.78 -61.30
N LYS A 119 4.19 2.90 -61.72
CA LYS A 119 4.07 3.36 -63.11
C LYS A 119 5.21 4.30 -63.53
N PRO A 120 5.84 4.08 -64.70
CA PRO A 120 7.03 4.84 -65.07
C PRO A 120 6.73 6.01 -66.01
N THR A 121 7.68 6.95 -65.97
CA THR A 121 8.16 7.83 -67.05
C THR A 121 7.56 9.23 -67.16
N GLY A 122 8.37 10.22 -66.74
CA GLY A 122 8.92 11.23 -67.64
C GLY A 122 8.14 12.54 -67.80
N ALA A 123 8.70 13.63 -67.28
CA ALA A 123 9.08 14.82 -68.04
C ALA A 123 9.53 15.95 -67.09
N LYS A 124 10.56 16.68 -67.54
CA LYS A 124 11.04 17.96 -67.01
C LYS A 124 9.94 19.03 -67.11
N GLU A 125 9.90 19.98 -66.17
CA GLU A 125 9.82 21.42 -66.45
C GLU A 125 9.92 22.28 -65.17
N GLU A 126 10.19 23.57 -65.42
CA GLU A 126 10.79 24.66 -64.64
C GLU A 126 10.04 25.21 -63.40
N PRO A 127 10.69 26.10 -62.61
CA PRO A 127 10.12 26.67 -61.40
C PRO A 127 9.27 27.91 -61.69
N VAL A 128 8.01 27.90 -61.22
CA VAL A 128 7.15 29.10 -61.19
C VAL A 128 6.93 29.57 -59.76
N ASN A 129 7.50 30.74 -59.53
CA ASN A 129 7.28 31.70 -58.46
C ASN A 129 5.87 32.32 -58.53
N VAL A 130 4.99 32.18 -57.52
CA VAL A 130 3.95 33.18 -57.17
C VAL A 130 3.49 33.02 -55.70
N SER A 131 3.74 34.10 -54.95
CA SER A 131 2.93 34.83 -53.96
C SER A 131 1.84 34.18 -53.09
N ALA A 132 1.87 34.63 -51.82
CA ALA A 132 0.87 34.50 -50.77
C ALA A 132 -0.49 35.19 -51.07
N PRO A 133 -1.52 34.83 -50.29
CA PRO A 133 -2.40 35.84 -49.67
C PRO A 133 -2.59 35.55 -48.16
N ILE A 134 -2.32 36.50 -47.27
CA ILE A 134 -3.27 37.49 -46.69
C ILE A 134 -4.44 36.82 -45.94
N ALA A 135 -4.37 36.86 -44.61
CA ALA A 135 -5.50 36.66 -43.67
C ALA A 135 -6.54 37.78 -43.82
N PRO A 136 -7.77 37.66 -43.27
CA PRO A 136 -7.98 38.19 -41.91
C PRO A 136 -9.16 37.48 -41.16
N PRO A 137 -9.81 38.07 -40.14
CA PRO A 137 -9.70 37.66 -38.75
C PRO A 137 -11.04 37.16 -38.15
N PHE A 138 -11.04 36.39 -37.06
CA PHE A 138 -12.28 36.21 -36.27
C PHE A 138 -12.01 35.95 -34.78
N ILE A 139 -12.43 36.92 -33.98
CA ILE A 139 -12.77 36.95 -32.53
C ILE A 139 -13.99 37.91 -32.49
N PRO A 140 -14.99 37.85 -31.56
CA PRO A 140 -15.17 37.04 -30.34
C PRO A 140 -16.54 36.33 -30.26
N LEU A 141 -16.76 35.54 -29.22
CA LEU A 141 -18.09 35.44 -28.58
C LEU A 141 -17.94 35.14 -27.08
N GLU A 142 -17.98 36.21 -26.30
CA GLU A 142 -18.63 36.23 -24.98
C GLU A 142 -20.15 36.15 -25.18
N GLN A 143 -20.83 35.34 -24.36
CA GLN A 143 -22.04 35.68 -23.60
C GLN A 143 -22.56 34.38 -22.97
N GLN A 144 -22.48 34.28 -21.65
CA GLN A 144 -23.51 34.72 -20.70
C GLN A 144 -24.76 33.83 -20.70
N ASN A 145 -24.98 33.28 -19.50
CA ASN A 145 -26.20 33.35 -18.73
C ASN A 145 -27.13 32.12 -18.64
N ASN A 146 -27.40 31.87 -17.36
CA ASN A 146 -28.62 31.35 -16.74
C ASN A 146 -28.84 29.85 -16.90
N GLY A 147 -29.07 29.09 -15.84
CA GLY A 147 -29.75 29.42 -14.60
C GLY A 147 -30.77 28.29 -14.36
N SER A 148 -31.22 28.14 -13.10
CA SER A 148 -32.21 27.15 -12.64
C SER A 148 -31.67 25.71 -12.53
N ASP A 149 -31.89 24.94 -11.45
CA ASP A 149 -32.90 25.02 -10.41
C ASP A 149 -32.37 24.48 -9.07
N ASN A 150 -32.70 25.22 -7.99
CA ASN A 150 -32.80 24.69 -6.65
C ASN A 150 -34.02 23.76 -6.61
N VAL A 151 -33.81 22.49 -6.28
CA VAL A 151 -34.87 21.60 -5.81
C VAL A 151 -34.54 21.16 -4.40
N SER A 152 -35.40 21.63 -3.49
CA SER A 152 -35.53 21.24 -2.10
C SER A 152 -36.05 19.80 -1.99
N GLU A 153 -35.40 18.97 -1.19
CA GLU A 153 -36.01 17.81 -0.51
C GLU A 153 -35.54 17.87 0.96
N GLN A 154 -36.37 18.37 1.88
CA GLN A 154 -37.32 17.60 2.69
C GLN A 154 -36.70 16.42 3.46
N SER A 155 -36.23 16.77 4.66
CA SER A 155 -36.60 16.18 5.96
C SER A 155 -37.43 14.89 5.92
N PHE A 156 -36.87 13.81 6.46
CA PHE A 156 -37.64 12.80 7.19
C PHE A 156 -36.92 12.43 8.49
N SER A 157 -37.63 12.68 9.59
CA SER A 157 -37.33 12.23 10.95
C SER A 157 -37.86 10.81 11.16
N ALA A 158 -37.11 10.00 11.90
CA ALA A 158 -37.57 8.90 12.75
C ALA A 158 -36.37 8.56 13.66
N GLU A 159 -36.30 8.97 14.93
CA GLU A 159 -37.13 8.53 16.06
C GLU A 159 -37.11 7.01 16.24
N ILE A 160 -36.15 6.51 17.01
CA ILE A 160 -36.30 5.29 17.81
C ILE A 160 -35.70 5.59 19.20
N GLU A 161 -36.61 5.42 20.17
CA GLU A 161 -36.54 5.42 21.63
C GLU A 161 -35.34 4.60 22.16
N ALA A 162 -34.55 5.09 23.12
CA ALA A 162 -34.84 5.20 24.55
C ALA A 162 -35.16 3.85 25.24
N SER A 163 -34.20 3.33 26.01
CA SER A 163 -34.35 2.71 27.34
C SER A 163 -33.03 2.02 27.70
N ASN A 164 -32.20 2.66 28.52
CA ASN A 164 -32.13 2.59 29.98
C ASN A 164 -31.02 1.64 30.42
N GLU A 165 -29.87 2.27 30.65
CA GLU A 165 -28.90 1.87 31.66
C GLU A 165 -29.52 1.92 33.07
N ASP A 166 -28.82 1.23 33.97
CA ASP A 166 -28.76 1.45 35.42
C ASP A 166 -29.80 0.77 36.33
N ASN A 167 -29.27 -0.24 37.01
CA ASN A 167 -28.93 -0.20 38.44
C ASN A 167 -29.69 -1.09 39.41
N GLU A 168 -28.89 -1.49 40.42
CA GLU A 168 -29.27 -1.86 41.79
C GLU A 168 -29.89 -3.25 42.00
N ASN A 169 -29.16 -4.15 42.65
CA ASN A 169 -28.83 -4.25 44.09
C ASN A 169 -29.90 -4.97 44.92
N ASN A 170 -29.39 -5.98 45.64
CA ASN A 170 -29.70 -6.40 47.00
C ASN A 170 -30.91 -7.31 47.31
N ASN A 171 -30.55 -8.30 48.14
CA ASN A 171 -31.25 -8.81 49.33
C ASN A 171 -32.60 -9.52 49.12
N GLU A 172 -32.72 -10.79 49.48
CA GLU A 172 -32.84 -11.35 50.84
C GLU A 172 -34.31 -11.76 51.08
N LYS A 173 -34.47 -12.94 51.68
CA LYS A 173 -35.49 -13.27 52.70
C LYS A 173 -36.83 -13.91 52.34
N ASP A 174 -37.10 -14.93 53.18
CA ASP A 174 -38.36 -15.34 53.82
C ASP A 174 -39.48 -15.96 52.96
N ARG A 175 -39.88 -17.22 53.21
CA ARG A 175 -40.78 -17.74 54.28
C ARG A 175 -42.26 -17.42 54.01
N ASN A 176 -43.08 -18.48 53.97
CA ASN A 176 -44.44 -18.67 54.53
C ASN A 176 -44.94 -20.04 53.99
N ASP A 177 -45.27 -21.09 54.76
CA ASP A 177 -46.22 -21.32 55.85
C ASP A 177 -47.72 -21.38 55.49
N LEU A 178 -48.37 -22.40 56.10
CA LEU A 178 -49.80 -22.65 56.39
C LEU A 178 -50.73 -23.22 55.26
N VAL A 179 -51.31 -24.45 55.35
CA VAL A 179 -52.36 -25.04 56.26
C VAL A 179 -53.75 -24.97 55.57
N VAL A 180 -54.58 -26.01 55.43
CA VAL A 180 -55.42 -26.76 56.42
C VAL A 180 -56.08 -28.01 55.75
N ALA A 181 -56.15 -29.12 56.52
CA ALA A 181 -57.16 -30.22 56.68
C ALA A 181 -58.05 -30.73 55.50
N ALA A 182 -58.55 -31.98 55.46
CA ALA A 182 -58.97 -32.86 56.57
C ALA A 182 -58.95 -34.37 56.23
N GLU A 183 -58.94 -35.13 57.32
CA GLU A 183 -59.13 -36.57 57.60
C GLU A 183 -60.43 -37.21 57.02
N PRO A 184 -60.65 -38.56 57.00
CA PRO A 184 -60.51 -39.43 58.18
C PRO A 184 -60.06 -40.90 58.02
N ALA A 185 -59.52 -41.38 59.14
CA ALA A 185 -59.69 -42.67 59.85
C ALA A 185 -59.95 -43.98 59.09
N GLY A 186 -59.14 -44.99 59.41
CA GLY A 186 -59.58 -46.38 59.37
C GLY A 186 -58.44 -47.42 59.41
N GLY A 187 -58.38 -48.20 60.49
CA GLY A 187 -58.03 -49.62 60.40
C GLY A 187 -56.61 -50.03 60.79
N GLU A 188 -56.43 -50.32 62.08
CA GLU A 188 -55.34 -51.14 62.61
C GLU A 188 -55.30 -52.50 61.90
N THR A 189 -54.19 -52.82 61.21
CA THR A 189 -53.71 -54.18 60.84
C THR A 189 -52.44 -54.15 59.97
N VAL A 190 -51.93 -52.96 59.57
CA VAL A 190 -50.83 -52.85 58.58
C VAL A 190 -49.42 -52.73 59.19
N SER A 191 -49.25 -52.89 60.52
CA SER A 191 -47.93 -52.69 61.16
C SER A 191 -46.94 -53.85 60.96
N LEU A 192 -47.43 -55.07 60.69
CA LEU A 192 -46.58 -56.28 60.65
C LEU A 192 -46.04 -56.59 59.24
N VAL A 193 -46.75 -56.20 58.18
CA VAL A 193 -46.30 -56.36 56.78
C VAL A 193 -45.23 -55.31 56.40
N LYS A 194 -45.32 -54.11 56.97
CA LYS A 194 -44.40 -53.00 56.68
C LYS A 194 -42.98 -53.24 57.22
N GLN A 195 -42.84 -54.03 58.29
CA GLN A 195 -41.54 -54.34 58.88
C GLN A 195 -40.79 -55.46 58.14
N MET A 196 -41.51 -56.44 57.57
CA MET A 196 -40.90 -57.48 56.73
C MET A 196 -40.44 -56.97 55.35
N GLN A 197 -41.17 -56.03 54.72
CA GLN A 197 -40.72 -55.39 53.47
C GLN A 197 -39.48 -54.50 53.65
N LYS A 198 -39.31 -53.87 54.83
CA LYS A 198 -38.17 -52.98 55.09
C LYS A 198 -36.84 -53.73 55.17
N ASN A 199 -36.84 -54.97 55.67
CA ASN A 199 -35.64 -55.79 55.75
C ASN A 199 -35.25 -56.44 54.41
N GLN A 200 -36.19 -56.78 53.52
CA GLN A 200 -35.86 -57.26 52.18
C GLN A 200 -35.39 -56.14 51.22
N MET A 201 -35.89 -54.91 51.39
CA MET A 201 -35.44 -53.76 50.59
C MET A 201 -34.01 -53.30 50.92
N MET A 202 -33.49 -53.59 52.11
CA MET A 202 -32.13 -53.19 52.49
C MET A 202 -31.06 -54.11 51.88
N THR A 203 -31.36 -55.39 51.67
CA THR A 203 -30.46 -56.36 51.04
C THR A 203 -30.39 -56.17 49.51
N MET A 204 -31.51 -55.87 48.84
CA MET A 204 -31.49 -55.56 47.40
C MET A 204 -30.76 -54.25 47.07
N ARG A 205 -30.87 -53.21 47.91
CA ARG A 205 -30.14 -51.94 47.68
C ARG A 205 -28.62 -52.11 47.70
N LYS A 206 -28.09 -52.99 48.57
CA LYS A 206 -26.65 -53.29 48.62
C LYS A 206 -26.20 -54.15 47.44
N MET A 207 -27.03 -55.08 46.97
CA MET A 207 -26.70 -55.90 45.78
C MET A 207 -26.73 -55.07 44.48
N VAL A 208 -27.69 -54.17 44.34
CA VAL A 208 -27.80 -53.28 43.15
C VAL A 208 -26.63 -52.31 43.05
N GLN A 209 -26.09 -51.82 44.18
CA GLN A 209 -24.90 -50.96 44.18
C GLN A 209 -23.63 -51.70 43.74
N VAL A 210 -23.47 -52.98 44.10
CA VAL A 210 -22.29 -53.78 43.71
C VAL A 210 -22.34 -54.17 42.22
N ILE A 211 -23.53 -54.44 41.68
CA ILE A 211 -23.70 -54.75 40.25
C ILE A 211 -23.47 -53.50 39.38
N ASN A 212 -23.91 -52.32 39.83
CA ASN A 212 -23.72 -51.07 39.09
C ASN A 212 -22.24 -50.71 38.95
N HIS A 213 -21.41 -50.90 39.99
CA HIS A 213 -19.99 -50.55 39.93
C HIS A 213 -19.19 -51.40 38.92
N LYS A 214 -19.46 -52.71 38.82
CA LYS A 214 -18.78 -53.57 37.83
C LYS A 214 -19.22 -53.27 36.39
N PHE A 215 -20.47 -52.83 36.19
CA PHE A 215 -20.97 -52.47 34.86
C PHE A 215 -20.43 -51.11 34.41
N GLN A 216 -20.37 -50.13 35.32
CA GLN A 216 -19.78 -48.81 35.07
C GLN A 216 -18.30 -48.89 34.69
N TRP A 217 -17.52 -49.77 35.34
CA TRP A 217 -16.09 -49.91 35.02
C TRP A 217 -15.86 -50.45 33.60
N LYS A 218 -16.70 -51.40 33.14
CA LYS A 218 -16.64 -51.93 31.76
C LYS A 218 -16.98 -50.87 30.71
N ILE A 219 -17.99 -50.04 30.98
CA ILE A 219 -18.37 -48.92 30.09
C ILE A 219 -17.23 -47.90 29.99
N TRP A 220 -16.61 -47.54 31.13
CA TRP A 220 -15.48 -46.61 31.14
C TRP A 220 -14.27 -47.12 30.36
N THR A 221 -13.91 -48.41 30.49
CA THR A 221 -12.83 -48.98 29.67
C THR A 221 -13.13 -48.93 28.17
N LEU A 222 -14.38 -49.13 27.77
CA LEU A 222 -14.77 -49.09 26.36
C LEU A 222 -14.69 -47.66 25.80
N ILE A 223 -15.11 -46.65 26.58
CA ILE A 223 -14.99 -45.23 26.21
C ILE A 223 -13.52 -44.84 26.04
N VAL A 224 -12.63 -45.25 26.95
CA VAL A 224 -11.20 -44.93 26.86
C VAL A 224 -10.57 -45.54 25.60
N VAL A 225 -10.89 -46.80 25.27
CA VAL A 225 -10.41 -47.44 24.04
C VAL A 225 -10.92 -46.72 22.79
N LEU A 226 -12.18 -46.27 22.79
CA LEU A 226 -12.76 -45.52 21.67
C LEU A 226 -12.10 -44.14 21.48
N VAL A 227 -11.79 -43.43 22.56
CA VAL A 227 -11.10 -42.13 22.48
C VAL A 227 -9.66 -42.30 21.99
N LEU A 228 -8.96 -43.34 22.45
CA LEU A 228 -7.61 -43.66 22.00
C LEU A 228 -7.57 -44.07 20.52
N SER A 229 -8.56 -44.81 20.04
CA SER A 229 -8.63 -45.17 18.61
C SER A 229 -8.93 -43.94 17.74
N LEU A 230 -9.90 -43.10 18.12
CA LEU A 230 -10.23 -41.87 17.38
C LEU A 230 -9.05 -40.88 17.31
N THR A 231 -8.29 -40.74 18.39
CA THR A 231 -7.09 -39.88 18.41
C THR A 231 -5.94 -40.46 17.58
N GLY A 232 -5.74 -41.78 17.62
CA GLY A 232 -4.75 -42.46 16.76
C GLY A 232 -5.07 -42.35 15.25
N PHE A 233 -6.35 -42.53 14.88
CA PHE A 233 -6.79 -42.35 13.50
C PHE A 233 -6.77 -40.88 13.04
N GLY A 234 -6.98 -39.92 13.93
CA GLY A 234 -6.90 -38.50 13.59
C GLY A 234 -5.51 -38.08 13.13
N ILE A 235 -4.46 -38.50 13.85
CA ILE A 235 -3.07 -38.11 13.53
C ILE A 235 -2.55 -38.89 12.31
N GLY A 236 -2.78 -40.21 12.27
CA GLY A 236 -2.36 -41.05 11.14
C GLY A 236 -3.13 -40.76 9.85
N GLY A 237 -4.44 -40.51 9.95
CA GLY A 237 -5.30 -40.15 8.82
C GLY A 237 -4.94 -38.80 8.23
N TRP A 238 -4.55 -37.82 9.05
CA TRP A 238 -4.11 -36.51 8.56
C TRP A 238 -2.78 -36.58 7.79
N GLN A 239 -1.82 -37.40 8.25
CA GLN A 239 -0.57 -37.63 7.51
C GLN A 239 -0.80 -38.38 6.19
N LEU A 240 -1.66 -39.41 6.19
CA LEU A 240 -1.98 -40.17 4.98
C LEU A 240 -2.79 -39.35 3.97
N TYR A 241 -3.72 -38.51 4.44
CA TYR A 241 -4.45 -37.56 3.60
C TYR A 241 -3.49 -36.58 2.90
N ARG A 242 -2.50 -36.04 3.64
CA ARG A 242 -1.49 -35.14 3.07
C ARG A 242 -0.60 -35.84 2.04
N HIS A 243 -0.27 -37.11 2.27
CA HIS A 243 0.54 -37.88 1.33
C HIS A 243 -0.23 -38.19 0.03
N LEU A 244 -1.48 -38.64 0.15
CA LEU A 244 -2.31 -39.01 -1.00
C LEU A 244 -2.79 -37.80 -1.82
N ASN A 245 -3.00 -36.64 -1.21
CA ASN A 245 -3.33 -35.42 -1.96
C ASN A 245 -2.12 -34.79 -2.65
N ASN A 246 -0.89 -35.07 -2.18
CA ASN A 246 0.32 -34.58 -2.83
C ASN A 246 0.78 -35.45 -4.03
N GLU A 247 0.37 -36.71 -4.11
CA GLU A 247 0.85 -37.62 -5.17
C GLU A 247 0.01 -37.63 -6.46
N ARG A 248 -1.12 -36.93 -6.52
CA ARG A 248 -1.98 -36.93 -7.72
C ARG A 248 -1.55 -35.99 -8.86
N THR A 249 -0.44 -35.26 -8.73
CA THR A 249 0.06 -34.36 -9.79
C THR A 249 1.35 -34.81 -10.47
N THR A 250 1.96 -35.93 -10.08
CA THR A 250 3.22 -36.37 -10.68
C THR A 250 2.99 -37.50 -11.69
N GLY A 251 2.77 -37.11 -12.94
CA GLY A 251 2.68 -38.03 -14.07
C GLY A 251 3.15 -37.39 -15.37
N GLY A 252 4.44 -37.05 -15.48
CA GLY A 252 5.08 -36.83 -16.78
C GLY A 252 6.26 -35.85 -16.80
N GLY A 253 7.47 -36.39 -16.93
CA GLY A 253 8.58 -35.78 -17.68
C GLY A 253 9.20 -34.50 -17.10
N GLY A 254 10.31 -34.67 -16.38
CA GLY A 254 11.05 -33.58 -15.71
C GLY A 254 11.22 -32.32 -16.56
N ASN A 255 10.61 -31.22 -16.12
CA ASN A 255 10.72 -29.86 -16.67
C ASN A 255 9.70 -28.99 -15.94
N ILE A 256 10.10 -28.02 -15.10
CA ILE A 256 9.25 -26.88 -14.65
C ILE A 256 7.95 -27.25 -13.86
N GLY A 257 7.59 -28.54 -13.73
CA GLY A 257 6.21 -29.01 -13.49
C GLY A 257 5.70 -29.03 -12.05
N ASP A 258 6.55 -28.84 -11.04
CA ASP A 258 6.13 -28.91 -9.62
C ASP A 258 5.86 -27.53 -8.98
N ARG A 259 5.94 -26.45 -9.77
CA ARG A 259 5.62 -25.11 -9.26
C ARG A 259 4.10 -24.97 -9.14
N VAL A 260 3.63 -24.34 -8.07
CA VAL A 260 2.21 -24.05 -7.85
C VAL A 260 1.81 -22.79 -8.62
N ASN A 261 0.75 -22.88 -9.43
CA ASN A 261 0.23 -21.74 -10.16
C ASN A 261 -0.58 -20.82 -9.24
N ILE A 262 -0.16 -19.57 -9.07
CA ILE A 262 -0.87 -18.61 -8.21
C ILE A 262 -1.90 -17.76 -8.96
N THR A 263 -2.01 -17.88 -10.28
CA THR A 263 -2.80 -16.97 -11.13
C THR A 263 -4.25 -16.81 -10.66
N LEU A 264 -4.86 -17.91 -10.17
CA LEU A 264 -6.25 -17.94 -9.70
C LEU A 264 -6.39 -17.78 -8.18
N LEU A 265 -5.31 -17.54 -7.43
CA LEU A 265 -5.34 -17.44 -5.97
C LEU A 265 -5.62 -16.03 -5.46
N GLY A 266 -5.49 -15.01 -6.31
CA GLY A 266 -5.92 -13.65 -6.01
C GLY A 266 -7.44 -13.51 -5.92
N GLY A 267 -7.90 -12.32 -5.57
CA GLY A 267 -9.32 -12.05 -5.35
C GLY A 267 -9.58 -10.70 -4.68
N ASP A 268 -10.83 -10.53 -4.25
CA ASP A 268 -11.26 -9.34 -3.52
C ASP A 268 -11.14 -9.55 -2.00
N LEU A 269 -10.18 -8.86 -1.39
CA LEU A 269 -9.91 -8.80 0.04
C LEU A 269 -10.20 -7.38 0.58
N SER A 270 -11.08 -6.62 -0.08
CA SER A 270 -11.42 -5.22 0.28
C SER A 270 -12.01 -5.03 1.67
N ARG A 271 -12.39 -6.11 2.37
CA ARG A 271 -12.77 -6.07 3.79
C ARG A 271 -11.58 -5.92 4.73
N GLN A 272 -10.38 -6.25 4.25
CA GLN A 272 -9.15 -6.15 5.03
C GLN A 272 -8.43 -4.85 4.73
N VAL A 273 -7.91 -4.22 5.80
CA VAL A 273 -7.15 -2.97 5.72
C VAL A 273 -5.69 -3.26 6.04
N ILE A 274 -4.80 -3.05 5.07
CA ILE A 274 -3.35 -3.12 5.28
C ILE A 274 -2.79 -1.73 5.59
N THR A 275 -1.75 -1.69 6.41
CA THR A 275 -1.05 -0.44 6.76
C THR A 275 0.33 -0.44 6.15
N ILE A 276 0.64 0.57 5.31
CA ILE A 276 1.87 0.63 4.51
C ILE A 276 2.69 1.86 4.90
N ASP A 277 3.98 1.71 5.18
CA ASP A 277 4.86 2.86 5.46
C ASP A 277 5.38 3.52 4.17
N ASN A 278 5.97 2.72 3.27
CA ASN A 278 6.37 3.14 1.94
C ASN A 278 5.88 2.16 0.86
N ARG A 279 4.94 2.63 0.02
CA ARG A 279 4.35 1.83 -1.07
C ARG A 279 5.34 1.39 -2.16
N ASN A 280 6.50 2.01 -2.23
CA ASN A 280 7.55 1.67 -3.20
C ASN A 280 8.61 0.73 -2.59
N ASN A 281 8.56 0.46 -1.29
CA ASN A 281 9.49 -0.44 -0.61
C ASN A 281 8.90 -1.85 -0.54
N PHE A 282 9.62 -2.83 -1.08
CA PHE A 282 9.18 -4.22 -1.08
C PHE A 282 8.98 -4.77 0.34
N GLY A 283 9.89 -4.48 1.27
CA GLY A 283 9.81 -4.96 2.65
C GLY A 283 8.58 -4.44 3.39
N ASP A 284 8.21 -3.18 3.16
CA ASP A 284 6.99 -2.59 3.76
C ASP A 284 5.72 -3.22 3.18
N LEU A 285 5.67 -3.43 1.86
CA LEU A 285 4.55 -4.14 1.23
C LEU A 285 4.46 -5.59 1.72
N TYR A 286 5.58 -6.28 1.80
CA TYR A 286 5.67 -7.64 2.32
C TYR A 286 5.12 -7.72 3.75
N ASN A 287 5.62 -6.89 4.67
CA ASN A 287 5.15 -6.84 6.06
C ASN A 287 3.65 -6.50 6.15
N ALA A 288 3.16 -5.59 5.30
CA ALA A 288 1.75 -5.23 5.25
C ALA A 288 0.87 -6.40 4.76
N LEU A 289 1.35 -7.24 3.84
CA LEU A 289 0.62 -8.44 3.41
C LEU A 289 0.62 -9.54 4.47
N LEU A 290 1.66 -9.64 5.30
CA LEU A 290 1.71 -10.58 6.41
C LEU A 290 0.65 -10.30 7.50
N SER A 291 0.08 -9.09 7.55
CA SER A 291 -0.99 -8.76 8.50
C SER A 291 -2.38 -9.18 8.01
N LEU A 292 -2.51 -9.69 6.78
CA LEU A 292 -3.79 -10.17 6.26
C LEU A 292 -4.20 -11.47 6.96
N GLU A 293 -5.49 -11.61 7.24
CA GLU A 293 -6.08 -12.86 7.69
C GLU A 293 -5.96 -13.93 6.61
N VAL A 294 -5.44 -15.10 7.00
CA VAL A 294 -5.23 -16.25 6.12
C VAL A 294 -6.47 -17.14 6.12
N GLY A 295 -6.92 -17.57 4.94
CA GLY A 295 -8.12 -18.39 4.77
C GLY A 295 -8.55 -18.47 3.30
N SER A 296 -9.82 -18.80 3.08
CA SER A 296 -10.40 -18.88 1.74
C SER A 296 -10.60 -17.49 1.13
N LYS A 297 -10.22 -17.31 -0.14
CA LYS A 297 -10.50 -16.06 -0.89
C LYS A 297 -11.99 -15.73 -0.98
N ASN A 298 -12.86 -16.74 -0.93
CA ASN A 298 -14.31 -16.54 -0.98
C ASN A 298 -14.84 -15.87 0.30
N ASP A 299 -14.09 -15.96 1.40
CA ASP A 299 -14.38 -15.29 2.67
C ASP A 299 -13.69 -13.91 2.76
N GLY A 300 -13.06 -13.46 1.67
CA GLY A 300 -12.25 -12.25 1.62
C GLY A 300 -10.91 -12.39 2.36
N LYS A 301 -10.39 -13.62 2.50
CA LYS A 301 -9.12 -13.94 3.18
C LYS A 301 -8.00 -14.27 2.21
N LEU A 302 -6.75 -14.18 2.68
CA LEU A 302 -5.58 -14.49 1.89
C LEU A 302 -5.37 -16.00 1.81
N GLU A 303 -5.35 -16.55 0.59
CA GLU A 303 -5.11 -17.98 0.38
C GLU A 303 -3.76 -18.42 0.98
N PRO A 304 -3.71 -19.54 1.73
CA PRO A 304 -2.47 -20.01 2.36
C PRO A 304 -1.32 -20.22 1.37
N GLN A 305 -1.62 -20.71 0.17
CA GLN A 305 -0.63 -20.91 -0.89
C GLN A 305 -0.09 -19.57 -1.41
N LEU A 306 -0.93 -18.53 -1.47
CA LEU A 306 -0.50 -17.20 -1.89
C LEU A 306 0.40 -16.54 -0.83
N LEU A 307 0.12 -16.77 0.45
CA LEU A 307 1.02 -16.34 1.54
C LEU A 307 2.40 -17.01 1.42
N GLU A 308 2.47 -18.30 1.14
CA GLU A 308 3.74 -18.99 0.92
C GLU A 308 4.48 -18.47 -0.33
N ALA A 309 3.74 -18.11 -1.38
CA ALA A 309 4.33 -17.47 -2.56
C ALA A 309 4.91 -16.08 -2.24
N ILE A 310 4.23 -15.28 -1.42
CA ILE A 310 4.70 -13.96 -0.95
C ILE A 310 6.00 -14.09 -0.15
N LYS A 311 6.19 -15.19 0.60
CA LYS A 311 7.42 -15.47 1.38
C LYS A 311 8.62 -15.87 0.53
N ASP A 312 8.43 -16.21 -0.75
CA ASP A 312 9.55 -16.53 -1.64
C ASP A 312 10.33 -15.23 -2.00
N PRO A 313 11.65 -15.18 -1.79
CA PRO A 313 12.44 -13.96 -2.00
C PRO A 313 12.51 -13.51 -3.47
N ASN A 314 12.18 -14.37 -4.42
CA ASN A 314 12.15 -14.02 -5.84
C ASN A 314 10.75 -13.60 -6.32
N THR A 315 9.74 -13.58 -5.45
CA THR A 315 8.42 -13.03 -5.75
C THR A 315 8.48 -11.50 -5.78
N VAL A 316 7.95 -10.90 -6.84
CA VAL A 316 7.86 -9.44 -6.97
C VAL A 316 6.47 -8.98 -6.56
N ILE A 317 6.41 -8.01 -5.66
CA ILE A 317 5.16 -7.42 -5.16
C ILE A 317 5.11 -5.98 -5.63
N THR A 318 4.01 -5.58 -6.27
CA THR A 318 3.81 -4.22 -6.75
C THR A 318 2.51 -3.65 -6.19
N PHE A 319 2.58 -2.45 -5.63
CA PHE A 319 1.41 -1.69 -5.18
C PHE A 319 0.87 -0.81 -6.31
N ASN A 320 -0.43 -0.85 -6.56
CA ASN A 320 -1.10 -0.01 -7.54
C ASN A 320 -2.37 0.62 -6.96
N SER A 321 -2.36 1.95 -6.83
CA SER A 321 -3.55 2.75 -6.53
C SER A 321 -3.31 4.19 -6.96
N ASP A 322 -4.24 4.70 -7.76
CA ASP A 322 -4.34 6.06 -8.26
C ASP A 322 -4.93 7.03 -7.22
N ARG A 323 -5.66 6.51 -6.23
CA ARG A 323 -6.29 7.31 -5.16
C ARG A 323 -5.56 7.28 -3.83
N PHE A 324 -4.62 6.36 -3.63
CA PHE A 324 -3.91 6.23 -2.36
C PHE A 324 -3.16 7.51 -1.99
N GLN A 325 -3.54 8.09 -0.86
CA GLN A 325 -2.87 9.24 -0.26
C GLN A 325 -2.22 8.83 1.05
N GLU A 326 -1.15 9.53 1.40
CA GLU A 326 -0.44 9.29 2.66
C GLU A 326 -1.02 10.18 3.76
N ASP A 327 -2.28 9.93 4.12
CA ASP A 327 -3.08 10.73 5.08
C ASP A 327 -3.75 9.85 6.15
N GLN A 328 -3.36 8.58 6.27
CA GLN A 328 -3.98 7.54 7.11
C GLN A 328 -5.42 7.15 6.76
N THR A 329 -6.01 7.72 5.71
CA THR A 329 -7.29 7.27 5.18
C THR A 329 -7.11 5.95 4.44
N ALA A 330 -8.05 5.04 4.60
CA ALA A 330 -8.06 3.79 3.84
C ALA A 330 -8.58 4.02 2.42
N TYR A 331 -7.82 3.57 1.42
CA TYR A 331 -8.18 3.64 0.00
C TYR A 331 -8.15 2.26 -0.63
N ALA A 332 -9.02 2.06 -1.61
CA ALA A 332 -8.94 0.88 -2.46
C ALA A 332 -7.58 0.84 -3.18
N ALA A 333 -6.95 -0.32 -3.16
CA ALA A 333 -5.67 -0.58 -3.80
C ALA A 333 -5.64 -1.99 -4.39
N THR A 334 -4.83 -2.17 -5.42
CA THR A 334 -4.52 -3.48 -5.99
C THR A 334 -3.07 -3.82 -5.71
N ILE A 335 -2.81 -4.98 -5.13
CA ILE A 335 -1.46 -5.53 -5.02
C ILE A 335 -1.29 -6.60 -6.09
N ILE A 336 -0.26 -6.46 -6.90
CA ILE A 336 0.11 -7.40 -7.95
C ILE A 336 1.24 -8.27 -7.41
N ILE A 337 1.03 -9.58 -7.40
CA ILE A 337 2.00 -10.58 -6.94
C ILE A 337 2.46 -11.36 -8.17
N ASN A 338 3.73 -11.23 -8.53
CA ASN A 338 4.35 -11.93 -9.64
C ASN A 338 5.36 -12.95 -9.11
N ALA A 339 5.02 -14.23 -9.25
CA ALA A 339 5.85 -15.34 -8.81
C ALA A 339 6.61 -16.02 -9.97
N ASP A 340 6.72 -15.41 -11.15
CA ASP A 340 7.36 -16.05 -12.32
C ASP A 340 8.83 -16.39 -12.08
N LYS A 341 9.50 -15.70 -11.14
CA LYS A 341 10.87 -15.99 -10.71
C LYS A 341 10.96 -16.78 -9.40
N ALA A 342 9.83 -17.07 -8.74
CA ALA A 342 9.79 -17.82 -7.49
C ALA A 342 10.21 -19.29 -7.70
N SER A 343 10.78 -19.89 -6.65
CA SER A 343 11.33 -21.25 -6.71
C SER A 343 10.24 -22.32 -6.79
N LYS A 344 9.14 -22.14 -6.03
CA LYS A 344 8.05 -23.12 -5.87
C LYS A 344 6.71 -22.66 -6.45
N PHE A 345 6.63 -21.44 -6.96
CA PHE A 345 5.39 -20.83 -7.42
C PHE A 345 5.59 -20.21 -8.79
N TYR A 346 4.55 -20.04 -9.59
CA TYR A 346 4.60 -19.33 -10.86
C TYR A 346 3.27 -18.61 -11.15
N GLY A 347 3.30 -17.66 -12.09
CA GLY A 347 2.13 -16.89 -12.48
C GLY A 347 2.04 -15.54 -11.78
N ILE A 348 1.02 -14.79 -12.19
CA ILE A 348 0.77 -13.43 -11.72
C ILE A 348 -0.67 -13.38 -11.24
N THR A 349 -0.89 -12.81 -10.06
CA THR A 349 -2.24 -12.61 -9.55
C THR A 349 -2.38 -11.25 -8.88
N ASN A 350 -3.63 -10.82 -8.72
CA ASN A 350 -3.98 -9.53 -8.17
C ASN A 350 -4.86 -9.74 -6.94
N ILE A 351 -4.60 -8.98 -5.88
CA ILE A 351 -5.49 -8.88 -4.73
C ILE A 351 -5.99 -7.44 -4.61
N ALA A 352 -7.31 -7.27 -4.49
CA ALA A 352 -7.90 -5.98 -4.14
C ALA A 352 -7.96 -5.88 -2.61
N VAL A 353 -7.48 -4.79 -2.04
CA VAL A 353 -7.44 -4.55 -0.58
C VAL A 353 -7.80 -3.10 -0.29
N GLN A 354 -8.08 -2.79 0.98
CA GLN A 354 -8.00 -1.41 1.46
C GLN A 354 -6.60 -1.18 2.01
N ALA A 355 -5.98 -0.05 1.66
CA ALA A 355 -4.67 0.33 2.14
C ALA A 355 -4.72 1.71 2.76
N LYS A 356 -4.13 1.87 3.94
CA LYS A 356 -3.87 3.18 4.56
C LYS A 356 -2.38 3.37 4.79
N SER A 357 -1.91 4.60 4.75
CA SER A 357 -0.53 4.87 5.12
C SER A 357 -0.33 4.72 6.62
N LYS A 358 0.87 4.27 7.03
CA LYS A 358 1.28 4.25 8.44
C LYS A 358 1.44 5.69 8.96
N ARG A 359 2.08 6.53 8.14
CA ARG A 359 2.40 7.93 8.44
C ARG A 359 1.75 8.88 7.45
N ILE A 360 1.50 10.10 7.91
CA ILE A 360 1.00 11.21 7.11
C ILE A 360 2.18 11.92 6.44
N ASP A 361 2.17 12.04 5.11
CA ASP A 361 3.14 12.83 4.36
C ASP A 361 2.78 14.31 4.43
N ILE A 362 3.56 15.07 5.19
CA ILE A 362 3.28 16.47 5.43
C ILE A 362 3.79 17.39 4.29
N ASN A 363 4.51 16.87 3.30
CA ASN A 363 4.96 17.66 2.14
C ASN A 363 3.78 18.37 1.45
N ARG A 364 2.64 17.66 1.34
CA ARG A 364 1.41 18.14 0.69
C ARG A 364 0.62 19.12 1.55
N LEU A 365 1.00 19.32 2.81
CA LEU A 365 0.36 20.23 3.75
C LEU A 365 0.98 21.63 3.74
N SER A 366 2.08 21.83 3.01
CA SER A 366 2.67 23.15 2.78
C SER A 366 1.65 24.16 2.24
N LYS A 367 1.77 25.43 2.64
CA LYS A 367 0.85 26.48 2.20
C LYS A 367 1.51 27.86 2.18
N ASN A 368 1.27 28.60 1.11
CA ASN A 368 1.60 30.01 1.07
C ASN A 368 0.47 30.82 1.73
N LEU A 369 0.82 31.55 2.79
CA LEU A 369 -0.06 32.42 3.57
C LEU A 369 0.45 33.87 3.57
N THR A 370 1.33 34.21 2.62
CA THR A 370 1.79 35.59 2.43
C THR A 370 0.61 36.50 2.07
N GLY A 371 0.73 37.78 2.44
CA GLY A 371 -0.33 38.78 2.23
C GLY A 371 -1.30 38.94 3.41
N THR A 372 -1.29 38.04 4.40
CA THR A 372 -1.88 38.30 5.72
C THR A 372 -0.77 38.55 6.73
N GLU A 373 -0.66 39.79 7.22
CA GLU A 373 0.35 40.14 8.21
C GLU A 373 0.06 39.49 9.57
N VAL A 374 1.08 38.87 10.16
CA VAL A 374 1.06 38.36 11.53
C VAL A 374 1.94 39.24 12.39
N THR A 375 1.35 39.91 13.37
CA THR A 375 2.12 40.61 14.40
C THR A 375 2.76 39.59 15.34
N ILE A 376 4.08 39.66 15.48
CA ILE A 376 4.86 38.77 16.35
C ILE A 376 5.51 39.60 17.47
N THR A 377 5.82 38.97 18.60
CA THR A 377 6.50 39.62 19.74
C THR A 377 7.94 39.11 19.94
N SER A 378 8.33 38.07 19.21
CA SER A 378 9.63 37.41 19.28
C SER A 378 9.92 36.69 17.96
N ASP A 379 11.19 36.55 17.60
CA ASP A 379 11.71 35.71 16.51
C ASP A 379 11.76 34.21 16.86
N ASN A 380 11.35 33.82 18.08
CA ASN A 380 11.24 32.43 18.47
C ASN A 380 10.18 31.71 17.65
N SER A 381 10.55 30.56 17.07
CA SER A 381 9.67 29.79 16.19
C SER A 381 8.34 29.38 16.83
N ARG A 382 8.32 29.09 18.13
CA ARG A 382 7.08 28.72 18.84
C ARG A 382 6.18 29.92 19.07
N GLU A 383 6.73 31.08 19.40
CA GLU A 383 5.93 32.29 19.59
C GLU A 383 5.35 32.76 18.25
N ILE A 384 6.13 32.67 17.17
CA ILE A 384 5.64 32.93 15.81
C ILE A 384 4.49 31.98 15.47
N LEU A 385 4.66 30.67 15.70
CA LEU A 385 3.59 29.69 15.47
C LEU A 385 2.35 29.94 16.34
N ARG A 386 2.51 30.38 17.60
CA ARG A 386 1.37 30.78 18.44
C ARG A 386 0.65 32.00 17.86
N ALA A 387 1.37 33.00 17.38
CA ALA A 387 0.78 34.17 16.73
C ALA A 387 0.03 33.78 15.45
N VAL A 388 0.60 32.88 14.64
CA VAL A 388 -0.04 32.31 13.44
C VAL A 388 -1.35 31.59 13.79
N LEU A 389 -1.34 30.74 14.82
CA LEU A 389 -2.53 30.02 15.28
C LEU A 389 -3.53 30.92 16.02
N GLY A 390 -3.11 32.08 16.52
CA GLY A 390 -3.97 33.10 17.12
C GLY A 390 -4.63 34.04 16.10
N ASN A 391 -4.13 34.09 14.87
CA ASN A 391 -4.67 34.94 13.81
C ASN A 391 -5.90 34.27 13.14
N ALA A 392 -7.08 34.85 13.32
CA ALA A 392 -8.34 34.32 12.80
C ALA A 392 -8.37 34.22 11.26
N THR A 393 -7.75 35.18 10.57
CA THR A 393 -7.71 35.21 9.11
C THR A 393 -6.85 34.09 8.56
N ILE A 394 -5.67 33.84 9.14
CA ILE A 394 -4.81 32.73 8.72
C ILE A 394 -5.46 31.40 9.06
N THR A 395 -5.96 31.24 10.29
CA THR A 395 -6.59 29.97 10.71
C THR A 395 -7.82 29.64 9.88
N GLY A 396 -8.59 30.63 9.43
CA GLY A 396 -9.70 30.44 8.50
C GLY A 396 -9.28 29.99 7.09
N GLN A 397 -8.01 30.18 6.71
CA GLN A 397 -7.49 29.67 5.44
C GLN A 397 -6.94 28.23 5.55
N LEU A 398 -6.57 27.76 6.74
CA LEU A 398 -5.97 26.43 6.91
C LEU A 398 -6.99 25.31 6.77
N SER A 399 -6.61 24.20 6.13
CA SER A 399 -7.40 22.97 6.21
C SER A 399 -7.32 22.36 7.61
N ALA A 400 -8.26 21.47 7.96
CA ALA A 400 -8.24 20.77 9.25
C ALA A 400 -6.92 20.01 9.48
N ALA A 401 -6.36 19.37 8.45
CA ALA A 401 -5.08 18.66 8.54
C ALA A 401 -3.89 19.60 8.74
N GLN A 402 -3.89 20.76 8.07
CA GLN A 402 -2.84 21.78 8.25
C GLN A 402 -2.88 22.38 9.66
N LYS A 403 -4.07 22.72 10.14
CA LYS A 403 -4.28 23.22 11.51
C LYS A 403 -3.78 22.21 12.54
N LYS A 404 -4.18 20.94 12.41
CA LYS A 404 -3.73 19.86 13.30
C LYS A 404 -2.21 19.69 13.29
N LEU A 405 -1.57 19.71 12.11
CA LEU A 405 -0.10 19.64 12.01
C LEU A 405 0.58 20.79 12.77
N LEU A 406 0.10 22.02 12.59
CA LEU A 406 0.64 23.20 13.25
C LEU A 406 0.41 23.17 14.77
N GLU A 407 -0.74 22.68 15.24
CA GLU A 407 -1.03 22.48 16.67
C GLU A 407 -0.10 21.41 17.28
N ASP A 408 0.09 20.29 16.61
CA ASP A 408 1.01 19.23 17.06
C ASP A 408 2.46 19.73 17.10
N ALA A 409 2.88 20.53 16.10
CA ALA A 409 4.21 21.13 16.05
C ALA A 409 4.43 22.14 17.19
N ARG A 410 3.42 22.94 17.53
CA ARG A 410 3.45 23.89 18.65
C ARG A 410 3.68 23.18 19.99
N ASP A 411 2.98 22.07 20.18
CA ASP A 411 3.02 21.28 21.42
C ASP A 411 4.22 20.31 21.46
N LEU A 412 5.10 20.31 20.44
CA LEU A 412 6.19 19.34 20.24
C LEU A 412 5.74 17.88 20.26
N LYS A 413 4.48 17.63 19.95
CA LYS A 413 3.96 16.27 19.84
C LYS A 413 4.57 15.58 18.65
N ASN A 414 4.57 14.26 18.69
CA ASN A 414 4.95 13.43 17.55
C ASN A 414 6.35 13.72 17.00
N ARG A 415 7.28 14.23 17.83
CA ARG A 415 8.68 14.51 17.46
C ARG A 415 8.81 15.44 16.23
N LEU A 416 7.93 16.43 16.14
CA LEU A 416 8.02 17.47 15.12
C LEU A 416 9.05 18.53 15.53
N LEU A 417 9.87 18.97 14.57
CA LEU A 417 10.81 20.07 14.70
C LEU A 417 10.27 21.29 13.97
N LEU A 418 10.44 22.46 14.59
CA LEU A 418 10.01 23.74 14.05
C LEU A 418 11.22 24.64 13.82
N ARG A 419 11.41 25.10 12.59
CA ARG A 419 12.48 26.02 12.19
C ARG A 419 11.87 27.21 11.45
N ILE A 420 12.52 28.36 11.53
CA ILE A 420 12.24 29.50 10.67
C ILE A 420 13.38 29.68 9.68
N ASP A 421 13.04 29.95 8.43
CA ASP A 421 13.96 30.47 7.42
C ASP A 421 13.60 31.91 7.10
N GLY A 422 14.61 32.77 7.03
CA GLY A 422 14.44 34.23 6.92
C GLY A 422 14.74 34.99 8.22
N SER A 423 14.80 36.31 8.10
CA SER A 423 15.14 37.23 9.19
C SER A 423 14.00 38.20 9.45
N VAL A 424 13.68 38.41 10.73
CA VAL A 424 12.72 39.43 11.16
C VAL A 424 13.44 40.46 12.01
N SER A 425 13.25 41.75 11.71
CA SER A 425 13.84 42.85 12.47
C SER A 425 12.78 43.58 13.28
N GLN A 426 13.01 43.75 14.58
CA GLN A 426 12.15 44.56 15.45
C GLN A 426 12.08 46.02 14.99
N GLY A 427 10.87 46.59 14.95
CA GLY A 427 10.60 47.94 14.44
C GLY A 427 10.72 48.08 12.91
N GLY A 428 10.99 46.98 12.20
CA GLY A 428 11.14 46.97 10.74
C GLY A 428 9.82 46.83 9.98
N PRO A 429 9.88 46.87 8.64
CA PRO A 429 8.72 46.53 7.80
C PRO A 429 8.33 45.05 7.99
N ALA A 430 7.12 44.70 7.56
CA ALA A 430 6.72 43.30 7.47
C ALA A 430 7.64 42.55 6.51
N THR A 431 8.03 41.34 6.89
CA THR A 431 8.97 40.48 6.15
C THR A 431 8.33 39.13 5.85
N ASN A 432 8.69 38.54 4.73
CA ASN A 432 8.28 37.18 4.42
C ASN A 432 9.29 36.20 5.02
N ILE A 433 8.78 35.19 5.72
CA ILE A 433 9.56 34.10 6.31
C ILE A 433 8.94 32.75 5.96
N ASP A 434 9.73 31.69 6.10
CA ASP A 434 9.27 30.32 5.98
C ASP A 434 9.24 29.66 7.35
N LEU A 435 8.05 29.24 7.76
CA LEU A 435 7.88 28.37 8.92
C LEU A 435 7.95 26.91 8.46
N ILE A 436 9.03 26.24 8.82
CA ILE A 436 9.35 24.88 8.38
C ILE A 436 9.03 23.90 9.51
N VAL A 437 8.12 22.95 9.24
CA VAL A 437 7.77 21.85 10.13
C VAL A 437 8.38 20.56 9.58
N THR A 438 9.34 19.98 10.29
CA THR A 438 10.02 18.73 9.87
C THR A 438 9.65 17.60 10.80
N SER A 439 9.29 16.44 10.24
CA SER A 439 9.14 15.21 11.02
C SER A 439 10.50 14.60 11.35
N ASN A 440 10.87 14.53 12.63
CA ASN A 440 12.15 13.97 13.07
C ASN A 440 11.96 12.66 13.84
N GLY A 441 11.85 11.55 13.10
CA GLY A 441 11.58 10.23 13.69
C GLY A 441 10.17 10.15 14.29
N SER A 442 9.22 10.89 13.72
CA SER A 442 7.81 10.84 14.08
C SER A 442 7.19 9.50 13.67
N ASP A 443 6.40 8.91 14.57
CA ASP A 443 5.60 7.71 14.28
C ASP A 443 4.32 8.03 13.50
N LEU A 444 3.91 9.31 13.50
CA LEU A 444 2.68 9.78 12.85
C LEU A 444 2.96 10.51 11.53
N TYR A 445 4.03 11.28 11.45
CA TYR A 445 4.34 12.15 10.31
C TYR A 445 5.61 11.72 9.57
N LYS A 446 5.72 12.04 8.28
CA LYS A 446 6.96 11.93 7.50
C LYS A 446 7.15 13.14 6.58
N ASN A 447 8.41 13.42 6.23
CA ASN A 447 8.88 14.55 5.43
C ASN A 447 8.69 15.93 6.10
N THR A 448 8.56 17.00 5.30
CA THR A 448 8.65 18.41 5.74
C THR A 448 7.55 19.26 5.11
N ALA A 449 6.88 20.08 5.92
CA ALA A 449 5.91 21.07 5.44
C ALA A 449 6.50 22.48 5.57
N ILE A 450 6.21 23.34 4.59
CA ILE A 450 6.64 24.75 4.59
C ILE A 450 5.41 25.65 4.55
N PHE A 451 5.34 26.60 5.47
CA PHE A 451 4.31 27.62 5.52
C PHE A 451 4.97 28.99 5.28
N ASN A 452 4.71 29.61 4.13
CA ASN A 452 5.24 30.95 3.84
C ASN A 452 4.35 31.99 4.53
N LEU A 453 4.92 32.86 5.35
CA LEU A 453 4.20 33.82 6.19
C LEU A 453 4.69 35.23 5.92
N THR A 454 3.82 36.23 6.08
CA THR A 454 4.21 37.64 6.20
C THR A 454 4.13 38.04 7.67
N VAL A 455 5.26 38.37 8.30
CA VAL A 455 5.33 38.69 9.73
C VAL A 455 5.83 40.11 9.97
N LYS A 456 5.32 40.77 11.02
CA LYS A 456 5.78 42.09 11.46
C LYS A 456 6.13 42.04 12.94
N TRP A 457 7.33 42.47 13.28
CA TRP A 457 7.79 42.65 14.65
C TRP A 457 7.78 44.14 14.98
N PRO A 458 6.74 44.63 15.71
CA PRO A 458 6.56 46.05 15.98
C PRO A 458 7.67 46.64 16.85
#